data_AF-A0A7S2V1W7-F1
#
_entry.id   AF-A0A7S2V1W7-F1
#
_cell.length_a   1.000
_cell.length_b   1.000
_cell.length_c   1.000
_cell.angle_alpha   90.00
_cell.angle_beta   90.00
_cell.angle_gamma   90.00
#
_symmetry.space_group_name_H-M   'P 1'
#
loop_
_entity.id
_entity.type
_entity.pdbx_description
1 polymer ?
#
loop_
_entity_poly.entity_id
_entity_poly.type
_entity_poly.pdbx_seq_one_letter_code
_entity_poly.pdbx_strand_id
1 'polypeptide(L)'
;MEEDLEGMERIPIEILKLTLLPTVIITLNGVDIPALLDTGSPVTVLNSAAAKLAKLETVQPDAQPEAEGKKGGGFNPFAKIQDNFKATQVIAQAASRGDVLVIAGAQGGRVELWKTRELASLSLGEGLVEFPDFKAYVGDLPGLAALGGLGEDSPPAAVLGMDVLKRKNTMIYRQNEVFF
;
A
#
# COMPACT_ATOMS: atom_id res chain seq x y z
N MET A 1 -4.40 -31.50 13.75
CA MET A 1 -4.16 -30.87 12.43
C MET A 1 -5.42 -30.55 11.65
N GLU A 2 -6.44 -31.41 11.60
CA GLU A 2 -7.78 -31.00 11.11
C GLU A 2 -8.62 -30.35 12.22
N GLU A 3 -8.49 -30.83 13.46
CA GLU A 3 -9.10 -30.21 14.65
C GLU A 3 -8.68 -28.74 14.85
N ASP A 4 -7.49 -28.35 14.38
CA ASP A 4 -6.97 -26.99 14.51
C ASP A 4 -7.62 -25.98 13.52
N LEU A 5 -8.46 -26.46 12.59
CA LEU A 5 -9.15 -25.64 11.60
C LEU A 5 -10.65 -25.50 11.88
N GLU A 6 -11.17 -26.14 12.92
CA GLU A 6 -12.61 -26.13 13.21
C GLU A 6 -13.09 -24.70 13.50
N GLY A 7 -14.07 -24.24 12.73
CA GLY A 7 -14.63 -22.90 12.84
C GLY A 7 -13.80 -21.78 12.19
N MET A 8 -12.72 -22.11 11.47
CA MET A 8 -11.95 -21.12 10.69
C MET A 8 -12.48 -20.96 9.28
N GLU A 9 -12.44 -19.74 8.77
CA GLU A 9 -12.89 -19.42 7.42
C GLU A 9 -11.77 -19.66 6.40
N ARG A 10 -12.10 -20.42 5.35
CA ARG A 10 -11.14 -20.82 4.31
C ARG A 10 -11.14 -19.81 3.17
N ILE A 11 -10.00 -19.19 2.91
CA ILE A 11 -9.79 -18.24 1.81
C ILE A 11 -8.83 -18.86 0.78
N PRO A 12 -9.21 -18.95 -0.51
CA PRO A 12 -8.32 -19.46 -1.54
C PRO A 12 -7.16 -18.48 -1.81
N ILE A 13 -5.99 -19.03 -2.10
CA ILE A 13 -4.78 -18.29 -2.49
C ILE A 13 -4.37 -18.69 -3.89
N GLU A 14 -3.98 -17.71 -4.69
CA GLU A 14 -3.26 -17.92 -5.95
C GLU A 14 -1.76 -17.72 -5.73
N ILE A 15 -0.94 -18.67 -6.18
CA ILE A 15 0.51 -18.52 -6.18
C ILE A 15 0.96 -17.98 -7.54
N LEU A 16 1.56 -16.79 -7.55
CA LEU A 16 2.07 -16.16 -8.77
C LEU A 16 3.23 -16.98 -9.33
N LYS A 17 3.10 -17.51 -10.54
CA LYS A 17 4.06 -18.48 -11.11
C LYS A 17 5.50 -17.98 -11.21
N LEU A 18 5.70 -16.68 -11.43
CA LEU A 18 7.04 -16.09 -11.63
C LEU A 18 7.74 -15.76 -10.31
N THR A 19 7.00 -15.33 -9.29
CA THR A 19 7.56 -14.83 -8.03
C THR A 19 7.33 -15.78 -6.87
N LEU A 20 6.46 -16.78 -7.04
CA LEU A 20 5.98 -17.72 -6.03
C LEU A 20 5.35 -17.04 -4.81
N LEU A 21 4.87 -15.81 -4.98
CA LEU A 21 4.24 -15.05 -3.91
C LEU A 21 2.75 -15.38 -3.79
N PRO A 22 2.23 -15.57 -2.57
CA PRO A 22 0.82 -15.82 -2.33
C PRO A 22 0.00 -14.56 -2.53
N THR A 23 -1.09 -14.69 -3.29
CA THR A 23 -2.03 -13.61 -3.60
C THR A 23 -3.44 -14.01 -3.20
N VAL A 24 -4.17 -13.08 -2.62
CA VAL A 24 -5.59 -13.18 -2.31
C VAL A 24 -6.35 -12.03 -2.97
N ILE A 25 -7.64 -12.21 -3.20
CA ILE A 25 -8.52 -11.09 -3.54
C ILE A 25 -9.04 -10.50 -2.24
N ILE A 26 -8.73 -9.23 -1.98
CA ILE A 26 -9.35 -8.44 -0.91
C ILE A 26 -10.51 -7.64 -1.49
N THR A 27 -11.56 -7.44 -0.70
CA THR A 27 -12.59 -6.45 -0.98
C THR A 27 -12.30 -5.23 -0.10
N LEU A 28 -11.87 -4.14 -0.71
CA LEU A 28 -11.50 -2.89 -0.04
C LEU A 28 -12.54 -1.82 -0.35
N ASN A 29 -13.27 -1.30 0.64
CA ASN A 29 -14.38 -0.35 0.41
C ASN A 29 -15.38 -0.82 -0.68
N GLY A 30 -15.60 -2.13 -0.78
CA GLY A 30 -16.50 -2.74 -1.77
C GLY A 30 -15.90 -2.94 -3.18
N VAL A 31 -14.61 -2.73 -3.38
CA VAL A 31 -13.92 -3.05 -4.64
C VAL A 31 -12.92 -4.19 -4.47
N ASP A 32 -12.92 -5.10 -5.43
CA ASP A 32 -12.01 -6.25 -5.41
C ASP A 32 -10.63 -5.88 -5.94
N ILE A 33 -9.59 -6.20 -5.17
CA ILE A 33 -8.21 -5.84 -5.46
C ILE A 33 -7.32 -7.07 -5.18
N PRO A 34 -6.43 -7.45 -6.12
CA PRO A 34 -5.44 -8.48 -5.85
C PRO A 34 -4.40 -7.96 -4.84
N ALA A 35 -4.13 -8.76 -3.81
CA ALA A 35 -3.21 -8.41 -2.73
C ALA A 35 -2.20 -9.53 -2.47
N LEU A 36 -0.93 -9.17 -2.35
CA LEU A 36 0.09 -10.07 -1.82
C LEU A 36 -0.14 -10.27 -0.32
N LEU A 37 -0.14 -11.52 0.14
CA LEU A 37 -0.15 -11.83 1.56
C LEU A 37 1.30 -11.81 2.08
N ASP A 38 1.68 -10.75 2.80
CA ASP A 38 3.07 -10.51 3.18
C ASP A 38 3.23 -10.31 4.69
N THR A 39 3.59 -11.38 5.39
CA THR A 39 3.89 -11.34 6.82
C THR A 39 5.22 -10.64 7.14
N GLY A 40 6.06 -10.39 6.13
CA GLY A 40 7.29 -9.62 6.25
C GLY A 40 7.05 -8.10 6.19
N SER A 41 5.91 -7.66 5.65
CA SER A 41 5.56 -6.24 5.61
C SER A 41 4.89 -5.80 6.93
N PRO A 42 5.41 -4.77 7.62
CA PRO A 42 4.79 -4.26 8.84
C PRO A 42 3.49 -3.47 8.58
N VAL A 43 3.28 -3.02 7.35
CA VAL A 43 2.15 -2.15 6.96
C VAL A 43 1.49 -2.63 5.68
N THR A 44 0.20 -2.32 5.55
CA THR A 44 -0.58 -2.60 4.34
C THR A 44 -0.44 -1.44 3.37
N VAL A 45 -0.13 -1.77 2.11
CA VAL A 45 0.20 -0.79 1.07
C VAL A 45 -0.64 -1.02 -0.18
N LEU A 46 -1.12 0.06 -0.78
CA LEU A 46 -1.86 0.08 -2.03
C LEU A 46 -1.03 0.84 -3.07
N ASN A 47 -1.08 0.44 -4.34
CA ASN A 47 -0.67 1.38 -5.39
C ASN A 47 -1.73 2.48 -5.59
N SER A 48 -1.35 3.50 -6.35
CA SER A 48 -2.22 4.64 -6.65
C SER A 48 -3.54 4.22 -7.33
N ALA A 49 -3.48 3.23 -8.22
CA ALA A 49 -4.66 2.70 -8.91
C ALA A 49 -5.67 2.03 -7.95
N ALA A 50 -5.18 1.21 -7.02
CA ALA A 50 -5.99 0.59 -5.98
C ALA A 50 -6.63 1.63 -5.04
N ALA A 51 -5.86 2.62 -4.58
CA ALA A 51 -6.36 3.68 -3.72
C ALA A 51 -7.46 4.50 -4.42
N LYS A 52 -7.24 4.88 -5.68
CA LYS A 52 -8.23 5.60 -6.50
C LYS A 52 -9.51 4.80 -6.70
N LEU A 53 -9.39 3.51 -7.01
CA LEU A 53 -10.54 2.62 -7.20
C LEU A 53 -11.35 2.47 -5.90
N ALA A 54 -10.66 2.35 -4.76
CA ALA A 54 -11.26 2.27 -3.43
C ALA A 54 -11.68 3.62 -2.83
N LYS A 55 -11.52 4.73 -3.58
CA LYS A 55 -11.84 6.11 -3.16
C LYS A 55 -11.14 6.51 -1.86
N LEU A 56 -9.85 6.17 -1.73
CA LEU A 56 -9.00 6.53 -0.60
C LEU A 56 -8.09 7.69 -0.98
N GLU A 57 -8.15 8.78 -0.22
CA GLU A 57 -7.25 9.93 -0.39
C GLU A 57 -6.05 9.82 0.55
N THR A 58 -4.92 10.43 0.18
CA THR A 58 -3.72 10.45 1.02
C THR A 58 -3.59 11.75 1.80
N VAL A 59 -2.87 11.72 2.92
CA VAL A 59 -2.48 12.91 3.68
C VAL A 59 -1.39 13.74 2.97
N GLN A 60 -1.02 13.38 1.75
CA GLN A 60 -0.04 14.13 0.96
C GLN A 60 -0.51 15.58 0.88
N PRO A 61 0.34 16.55 1.24
CA PRO A 61 0.03 17.95 1.03
C PRO A 61 -0.11 18.15 -0.48
N ASP A 62 -1.18 18.86 -0.90
CA ASP A 62 -1.42 19.17 -2.31
C ASP A 62 -0.09 19.57 -2.95
N ALA A 63 0.29 18.86 -4.02
CA ALA A 63 1.50 19.16 -4.75
C ALA A 63 1.51 20.67 -4.98
N GLN A 64 2.58 21.35 -4.53
CA GLN A 64 2.72 22.78 -4.75
C GLN A 64 2.40 23.03 -6.23
N PRO A 65 1.52 24.00 -6.55
CA PRO A 65 1.08 24.22 -7.91
C PRO A 65 2.31 24.26 -8.80
N GLU A 66 2.32 23.42 -9.84
CA GLU A 66 3.31 23.49 -10.90
C GLU A 66 3.52 24.97 -11.19
N ALA A 67 4.76 25.44 -11.02
CA ALA A 67 5.08 26.84 -11.21
C ALA A 67 4.57 27.23 -12.59
N GLU A 68 3.42 27.92 -12.62
CA GLU A 68 2.82 28.45 -13.83
C GLU A 68 3.94 29.11 -14.60
N GLY A 69 4.13 28.66 -15.85
CA GLY A 69 5.23 29.08 -16.70
C GLY A 69 5.31 30.59 -16.84
N LYS A 70 5.99 31.24 -15.91
CA LYS A 70 6.49 32.61 -16.08
C LYS A 70 7.68 32.51 -16.99
N LYS A 71 7.42 32.72 -18.28
CA LYS A 71 8.42 33.13 -19.26
C LYS A 71 9.19 34.32 -18.70
N GLY A 72 10.42 34.08 -18.27
CA GLY A 72 11.42 35.13 -18.03
C GLY A 72 12.16 34.99 -16.70
N GLY A 73 13.45 34.68 -16.78
CA GLY A 73 14.44 35.06 -15.76
C GLY A 73 15.18 33.91 -15.07
N GLY A 74 16.47 33.76 -15.42
CA GLY A 74 17.54 33.30 -14.54
C GLY A 74 17.44 31.91 -13.93
N PHE A 75 18.21 30.96 -14.46
CA PHE A 75 18.47 29.66 -13.82
C PHE A 75 19.24 29.86 -12.51
N ASN A 76 18.53 30.04 -11.39
CA ASN A 76 19.17 30.28 -10.08
C ASN A 76 19.26 28.96 -9.29
N PRO A 77 20.44 28.32 -9.20
CA PRO A 77 20.60 26.99 -8.59
C PRO A 77 20.28 26.97 -7.09
N PHE A 78 20.32 28.12 -6.42
CA PHE A 78 19.98 28.24 -4.99
C PHE A 78 18.48 28.16 -4.69
N ALA A 79 17.61 28.53 -5.64
CA ALA A 79 16.17 28.39 -5.47
C ALA A 79 15.78 26.90 -5.38
N LYS A 80 16.35 26.07 -6.27
CA LYS A 80 16.19 24.61 -6.24
C LYS A 80 16.68 23.99 -4.93
N ILE A 81 17.76 24.50 -4.34
CA ILE A 81 18.27 24.02 -3.05
C ILE A 81 17.28 24.35 -1.92
N GLN A 82 16.72 25.57 -1.90
CA GLN A 82 15.73 25.97 -0.89
C GLN A 82 14.42 25.17 -1.00
N ASP A 83 13.94 24.94 -2.22
CA ASP A 83 12.72 24.16 -2.46
C ASP A 83 12.91 22.70 -2.05
N ASN A 84 14.07 22.11 -2.36
CA ASN A 84 14.43 20.77 -1.90
C ASN A 84 14.53 20.69 -0.37
N PHE A 85 15.06 21.72 0.29
CA PHE A 85 15.19 21.76 1.75
C PHE A 85 13.82 21.83 2.43
N LYS A 86 12.92 22.67 1.91
CA LYS A 86 11.53 22.76 2.40
C LYS A 86 10.77 21.46 2.18
N ALA A 87 10.87 20.87 0.98
CA ALA A 87 10.26 19.57 0.70
C ALA A 87 10.79 18.48 1.65
N THR A 88 12.11 18.45 1.88
CA THR A 88 12.73 17.52 2.83
C THR A 88 12.25 17.75 4.26
N GLN A 89 12.08 19.00 4.69
CA GLN A 89 11.57 19.32 6.03
C GLN A 89 10.09 18.91 6.19
N VAL A 90 9.26 19.12 5.17
CA VAL A 90 7.85 18.69 5.16
C VAL A 90 7.76 17.17 5.24
N ILE A 91 8.56 16.44 4.45
CA ILE A 91 8.62 14.97 4.48
C ILE A 91 9.11 14.48 5.86
N ALA A 92 10.16 15.10 6.42
CA ALA A 92 10.68 14.73 7.74
C ALA A 92 9.63 14.96 8.85
N GLN A 93 8.89 16.06 8.78
CA GLN A 93 7.81 16.35 9.71
C GLN A 93 6.64 15.38 9.55
N ALA A 94 6.21 15.10 8.32
CA ALA A 94 5.19 14.09 8.03
C ALA A 94 5.63 12.70 8.52
N ALA A 95 6.91 12.33 8.35
CA ALA A 95 7.45 11.05 8.81
C ALA A 95 7.42 10.96 10.35
N SER A 96 7.72 12.05 11.06
CA SER A 96 7.61 12.09 12.53
C SER A 96 6.19 11.90 13.06
N ARG A 97 5.17 12.24 12.26
CA ARG A 97 3.75 11.99 12.57
C ARG A 97 3.28 10.61 12.11
N GLY A 98 4.11 9.88 11.35
CA GLY A 98 3.76 8.61 10.72
C GLY A 98 2.84 8.77 9.49
N ASP A 99 2.73 9.98 8.93
CA ASP A 99 1.92 10.29 7.76
C ASP A 99 2.56 9.81 6.45
N VAL A 100 3.89 9.73 6.43
CA VAL A 100 4.67 9.20 5.32
C VAL A 100 5.69 8.19 5.82
N LEU A 101 5.85 7.09 5.08
CA LEU A 101 6.95 6.15 5.24
C LEU A 101 7.89 6.30 4.05
N VAL A 102 9.17 6.55 4.32
CA VAL A 102 10.19 6.62 3.28
C VAL A 102 10.97 5.31 3.31
N ILE A 103 10.90 4.56 2.21
CA ILE A 103 11.63 3.30 2.08
C ILE A 103 12.67 3.37 0.95
N ALA A 104 13.60 2.41 0.96
CA ALA A 104 14.52 2.23 -0.15
C ALA A 104 13.78 1.65 -1.37
N GLY A 105 13.82 2.38 -2.48
CA GLY A 105 13.36 1.91 -3.78
C GLY A 105 14.40 1.06 -4.50
N ALA A 106 14.03 0.56 -5.68
CA ALA A 106 14.98 -0.10 -6.57
C ALA A 106 16.14 0.85 -6.92
N GLN A 107 17.36 0.32 -7.02
CA GLN A 107 18.57 1.06 -7.44
C GLN A 107 18.97 2.21 -6.50
N GLY A 108 18.55 2.19 -5.23
CA GLY A 108 18.93 3.20 -4.23
C GLY A 108 18.09 4.48 -4.25
N GLY A 109 17.03 4.52 -5.07
CA GLY A 109 16.02 5.57 -5.02
C GLY A 109 15.22 5.57 -3.71
N ARG A 110 14.41 6.59 -3.48
CA ARG A 110 13.46 6.65 -2.35
C ARG A 110 12.05 6.46 -2.88
N VAL A 111 11.26 5.68 -2.16
CA VAL A 111 9.80 5.58 -2.38
C VAL A 111 9.11 6.13 -1.15
N GLU A 112 8.17 7.04 -1.37
CA GLU A 112 7.33 7.63 -0.34
C GLU A 112 5.98 6.91 -0.34
N LEU A 113 5.57 6.42 0.82
CA LEU A 113 4.26 5.83 1.02
C LEU A 113 3.46 6.77 1.91
N TRP A 114 2.36 7.28 1.38
CA TRP A 114 1.53 8.27 2.06
C TRP A 114 0.32 7.61 2.70
N LYS A 115 0.07 7.89 3.97
CA LYS A 115 -1.05 7.33 4.71
C LYS A 115 -2.39 7.85 4.20
N THR A 116 -3.43 7.03 4.26
CA THR A 116 -4.78 7.45 3.86
C THR A 116 -5.42 8.43 4.86
N ARG A 117 -6.27 9.35 4.37
CA ARG A 117 -7.07 10.28 5.18
C ARG A 117 -8.27 9.59 5.80
N GLU A 118 -8.90 8.66 5.08
CA GLU A 118 -10.05 7.87 5.51
C GLU A 118 -9.60 6.52 6.07
N LEU A 119 -10.47 5.87 6.85
CA LEU A 119 -10.28 4.47 7.19
C LEU A 119 -10.73 3.61 6.01
N ALA A 120 -10.00 2.52 5.75
CA ALA A 120 -10.37 1.53 4.77
C ALA A 120 -11.04 0.34 5.46
N SER A 121 -12.16 -0.09 4.90
CA SER A 121 -12.85 -1.33 5.28
C SER A 121 -12.36 -2.46 4.39
N LEU A 122 -11.93 -3.58 4.99
CA LEU A 122 -11.32 -4.71 4.27
C LEU A 122 -11.96 -6.03 4.69
N SER A 123 -12.27 -6.84 3.69
CA SER A 123 -12.65 -8.24 3.88
C SER A 123 -11.98 -9.17 2.87
N LEU A 124 -12.05 -10.47 3.14
CA LEU A 124 -11.62 -11.56 2.27
C LEU A 124 -12.77 -12.52 2.01
N GLY A 125 -12.73 -13.19 0.85
CA GLY A 125 -13.67 -14.25 0.49
C GLY A 125 -15.13 -13.77 0.47
N GLU A 126 -15.40 -12.66 -0.23
CA GLU A 126 -16.75 -12.10 -0.35
C GLU A 126 -17.39 -11.71 1.00
N GLY A 127 -16.57 -11.30 1.98
CA GLY A 127 -17.05 -10.87 3.30
C GLY A 127 -17.04 -11.96 4.37
N LEU A 128 -16.58 -13.17 4.07
CA LEU A 128 -16.45 -14.25 5.08
C LEU A 128 -15.50 -13.84 6.22
N VAL A 129 -14.43 -13.11 5.91
CA VAL A 129 -13.46 -12.65 6.90
C VAL A 129 -13.36 -11.13 6.85
N GLU A 130 -13.96 -10.46 7.82
CA GLU A 130 -13.88 -9.00 7.97
C GLU A 130 -12.75 -8.57 8.91
N PHE A 131 -12.02 -7.52 8.55
CA PHE A 131 -10.98 -6.95 9.40
C PHE A 131 -11.44 -5.61 9.98
N PRO A 132 -11.01 -5.25 11.20
CA PRO A 132 -11.29 -3.93 11.72
C PRO A 132 -10.67 -2.84 10.83
N ASP A 133 -11.42 -1.76 10.62
CA ASP A 133 -11.01 -0.59 9.85
C ASP A 133 -9.59 -0.10 10.16
N PHE A 134 -8.84 0.26 9.13
CA PHE A 134 -7.43 0.63 9.25
C PHE A 134 -7.04 1.78 8.33
N LYS A 135 -5.83 2.31 8.53
CA LYS A 135 -5.22 3.30 7.64
C LYS A 135 -4.22 2.58 6.76
N ALA A 136 -4.44 2.60 5.44
CA ALA A 136 -3.48 2.07 4.50
C ALA A 136 -2.39 3.11 4.20
N TYR A 137 -1.29 2.64 3.63
CA TYR A 137 -0.33 3.49 2.94
C TYR A 137 -0.50 3.35 1.43
N VAL A 138 -0.25 4.43 0.69
CA VAL A 138 -0.37 4.47 -0.77
C VAL A 138 0.97 4.86 -1.37
N GLY A 139 1.45 4.04 -2.30
CA GLY A 139 2.68 4.30 -3.07
C GLY A 139 3.16 3.08 -3.83
N ASP A 140 4.02 3.31 -4.82
CA ASP A 140 4.47 2.28 -5.75
C ASP A 140 5.67 1.50 -5.20
N LEU A 141 5.37 0.47 -4.42
CA LEU A 141 6.38 -0.42 -3.85
C LEU A 141 6.94 -1.43 -4.85
N PRO A 142 8.26 -1.72 -4.82
CA PRO A 142 8.84 -2.79 -5.63
C PRO A 142 8.13 -4.15 -5.49
N GLY A 143 7.59 -4.47 -4.31
CA GLY A 143 6.82 -5.71 -4.09
C GLY A 143 5.56 -5.81 -4.96
N LEU A 144 4.92 -4.68 -5.28
CA LEU A 144 3.73 -4.64 -6.14
C LEU A 144 4.05 -4.97 -7.60
N ALA A 145 5.31 -4.93 -8.01
CA ALA A 145 5.76 -5.32 -9.36
C ALA A 145 5.32 -6.74 -9.72
N ALA A 146 5.26 -7.64 -8.73
CA ALA A 146 4.84 -9.03 -8.92
C ALA A 146 3.40 -9.13 -9.45
N LEU A 147 2.55 -8.16 -9.11
CA LEU A 147 1.16 -8.04 -9.57
C LEU A 147 1.02 -7.11 -10.78
N GLY A 148 2.14 -6.66 -11.36
CA GLY A 148 2.16 -5.60 -12.36
C GLY A 148 1.83 -4.22 -11.78
N GLY A 149 1.71 -4.08 -10.46
CA GLY A 149 1.24 -2.90 -9.72
C GLY A 149 2.25 -1.75 -9.60
N LEU A 150 3.23 -1.64 -10.49
CA LEU A 150 4.22 -0.55 -10.49
C LEU A 150 3.93 0.49 -11.57
N GLY A 151 3.86 1.76 -11.16
CA GLY A 151 3.70 2.92 -12.05
C GLY A 151 2.27 3.45 -12.11
N GLU A 152 2.11 4.65 -12.68
CA GLU A 152 0.84 5.39 -12.68
C GLU A 152 -0.30 4.66 -13.42
N ASP A 153 0.03 3.89 -14.45
CA ASP A 153 -0.92 3.12 -15.27
C ASP A 153 -1.01 1.63 -14.88
N SER A 154 -0.47 1.26 -13.72
CA SER A 154 -0.50 -0.13 -13.27
C SER A 154 -1.90 -0.58 -12.85
N PRO A 155 -2.24 -1.88 -13.01
CA PRO A 155 -3.47 -2.44 -12.45
C PRO A 155 -3.52 -2.26 -10.92
N PRO A 156 -4.71 -2.11 -10.32
CA PRO A 156 -4.89 -2.10 -8.87
C PRO A 156 -4.19 -3.27 -8.19
N ALA A 157 -3.36 -2.99 -7.20
CA ALA A 157 -2.62 -4.00 -6.46
C ALA A 157 -2.35 -3.55 -5.02
N ALA A 158 -2.26 -4.53 -4.12
CA ALA A 158 -1.98 -4.29 -2.71
C ALA A 158 -0.92 -5.25 -2.15
N VAL A 159 -0.31 -4.84 -1.04
CA VAL A 159 0.43 -5.71 -0.11
C VAL A 159 -0.35 -5.69 1.19
N LEU A 160 -0.85 -6.85 1.62
CA LEU A 160 -1.53 -7.02 2.89
C LEU A 160 -0.49 -7.33 3.97
N GLY A 161 -0.26 -6.36 4.84
CA GLY A 161 0.78 -6.41 5.87
C GLY A 161 0.28 -6.79 7.26
N MET A 162 1.22 -6.86 8.19
CA MET A 162 0.99 -7.28 9.57
C MET A 162 0.14 -6.31 10.40
N ASP A 163 -0.03 -5.05 9.99
CA ASP A 163 -0.95 -4.10 10.62
C ASP A 163 -2.42 -4.53 10.50
N VAL A 164 -2.76 -5.29 9.46
CA VAL A 164 -4.07 -5.88 9.23
C VAL A 164 -4.08 -7.35 9.62
N LEU A 165 -3.13 -8.16 9.15
CA LEU A 165 -3.13 -9.62 9.35
C LEU A 165 -3.18 -10.02 10.84
N LYS A 166 -2.45 -9.31 11.71
CA LYS A 166 -2.42 -9.61 13.15
C LYS A 166 -3.71 -9.26 13.90
N ARG A 167 -4.69 -8.63 13.24
CA ARG A 167 -5.99 -8.29 13.84
C ARG A 167 -6.91 -9.50 13.96
N LYS A 168 -6.53 -10.62 13.33
CA LYS A 168 -7.14 -11.93 13.57
C LYS A 168 -6.30 -12.70 14.58
N ASN A 169 -6.98 -13.40 15.49
CA ASN A 169 -6.33 -14.16 16.56
C ASN A 169 -5.47 -15.29 16.01
N THR A 170 -5.84 -15.84 14.85
CA THR A 170 -5.15 -16.97 14.23
C THR A 170 -5.17 -16.79 12.72
N MET A 171 -4.09 -17.22 12.07
CA MET A 171 -3.99 -17.31 10.63
C MET A 171 -3.14 -18.53 10.31
N ILE A 172 -3.68 -19.46 9.53
CA ILE A 172 -2.97 -20.68 9.12
C ILE A 172 -2.83 -20.68 7.61
N TYR A 173 -1.59 -20.58 7.14
CA TYR A 173 -1.25 -20.67 5.73
C TYR A 173 -1.00 -22.13 5.32
N ARG A 174 -1.68 -22.61 4.28
CA ARG A 174 -1.44 -23.89 3.61
C ARG A 174 -1.30 -23.65 2.11
N GLN A 175 -0.67 -24.58 1.41
CA GLN A 175 -0.20 -24.45 0.01
C GLN A 175 -0.99 -23.47 -0.89
N ASN A 176 -2.32 -23.62 -0.99
CA ASN A 176 -3.18 -22.80 -1.86
C ASN A 176 -4.34 -22.11 -1.11
N GLU A 177 -4.20 -21.93 0.21
CA GLU A 177 -5.29 -21.43 1.05
C GLU A 177 -4.76 -20.81 2.35
N VAL A 178 -5.51 -19.87 2.89
CA VAL A 178 -5.30 -19.35 4.24
C VAL A 178 -6.59 -19.48 5.02
N PHE A 179 -6.46 -19.87 6.28
CA PHE A 179 -7.54 -19.94 7.24
C PHE A 179 -7.41 -18.81 8.23
N PHE A 180 -8.52 -18.17 8.56
CA PHE A 180 -8.62 -17.11 9.58
C PHE A 180 -9.62 -17.47 10.69
#